data_AF-A0A7Z0PRT9-F1
#
_entry.id   AF-A0A7Z0PRT9-F1
#
_cell.length_a   1.000
_cell.length_b   1.000
_cell.length_c   1.000
_cell.angle_alpha   90.00
_cell.angle_beta   90.00
_cell.angle_gamma   90.00
#
_symmetry.space_group_name_H-M   'P 1'
#
loop_
_entity.id
_entity.type
_entity.pdbx_description
1 polymer ?
#
loop_
_entity_poly.entity_id
_entity_poly.type
_entity_poly.pdbx_seq_one_letter_code
_entity_poly.pdbx_strand_id
1 'polypeptide(L)' 'MTEPIATAEQALIDAVREISDDVERYKAVKALEVRLDRSLREVKAEVARNLHEGRSWNQVGQMLGVTGSRAEQVSRGSR' A
#
# COMPACT_ATOMS: atom_id res chain seq x y z
N MET A 1 0.90 -12.57 11.78
CA MET A 1 2.34 -12.33 11.56
C MET A 1 2.50 -11.07 10.74
N THR A 2 2.93 -9.98 11.38
CA THR A 2 3.27 -8.67 10.78
C THR A 2 4.54 -8.08 11.39
N GLU A 3 5.23 -8.81 12.28
CA GLU A 3 6.45 -8.37 12.98
C GLU A 3 7.55 -7.83 12.04
N PRO A 4 7.83 -8.45 10.86
CA PRO A 4 8.80 -7.88 9.93
C PRO A 4 8.34 -6.54 9.34
N ILE A 5 7.04 -6.37 9.11
CA ILE A 5 6.47 -5.12 8.57
C ILE A 5 6.54 -4.03 9.65
N ALA A 6 6.19 -4.35 10.90
CA ALA A 6 6.29 -3.41 12.01
C ALA A 6 7.75 -2.94 12.23
N THR A 7 8.71 -3.86 12.11
CA THR A 7 10.15 -3.52 12.19
C THR A 7 10.55 -2.58 11.04
N ALA A 8 10.13 -2.86 9.81
CA ALA A 8 10.44 -2.02 8.65
C ALA A 8 9.78 -0.64 8.72
N GLU A 9 8.53 -0.57 9.19
CA GLU A 9 7.82 0.69 9.44
C GLU A 9 8.59 1.55 10.44
N GLN A 10 9.01 0.97 11.57
CA GLN A 10 9.75 1.68 12.59
C GLN A 10 11.08 2.23 12.05
N ALA A 11 11.81 1.43 11.26
CA ALA A 11 13.05 1.88 10.63
C ALA A 11 12.85 3.09 9.69
N LEU A 12 11.74 3.13 8.93
CA LEU A 12 11.41 4.27 8.08
C LEU A 12 11.07 5.51 8.90
N ILE A 13 10.34 5.36 10.01
CA ILE A 13 9.99 6.44 10.93
C ILE A 13 11.26 7.02 11.57
N ASP A 14 12.16 6.16 12.04
CA ASP A 14 13.40 6.59 12.71
C ASP A 14 14.32 7.33 11.74
N ALA A 15 14.47 6.85 10.50
CA ALA A 15 15.24 7.54 9.47
C ALA A 15 14.72 8.96 9.17
N VAL A 16 13.40 9.19 9.24
CA VAL A 16 12.83 10.52 9.09
C VAL A 16 13.07 11.38 10.34
N ARG A 17 12.97 10.80 11.54
CA ARG A 17 13.21 11.52 12.81
C ARG A 17 14.64 12.01 12.97
N GLU A 18 15.61 11.34 12.37
CA GLU A 18 17.02 11.75 12.37
C GLU A 18 17.28 13.07 11.61
N ILE A 19 16.37 13.48 10.72
CA ILE A 19 16.48 14.75 9.99
C ILE A 19 16.29 15.90 10.97
N SER A 20 17.32 16.72 11.20
CA SER A 20 17.28 17.74 12.26
C SER A 20 16.41 18.96 11.94
N ASP A 21 16.41 19.43 10.68
CA ASP A 21 15.59 20.57 10.25
C ASP A 21 14.12 20.17 10.10
N ASP A 22 13.21 20.89 10.75
CA ASP A 22 11.80 20.53 10.79
C ASP A 22 11.10 20.67 9.42
N VAL A 23 11.54 21.63 8.58
CA VAL A 23 10.98 21.83 7.24
C VAL A 23 11.40 20.68 6.32
N GLU A 24 12.68 20.30 6.34
CA GLU A 24 13.19 19.16 5.58
C GLU A 24 12.63 17.83 6.10
N ARG A 25 12.47 17.68 7.41
CA ARG A 25 11.80 16.52 8.01
C ARG A 25 10.37 16.39 7.49
N TYR A 26 9.60 17.48 7.49
CA TYR A 26 8.23 17.48 6.96
C TYR A 26 8.18 17.11 5.47
N LYS A 27 9.06 17.69 4.64
CA LYS A 27 9.16 17.34 3.22
C LYS A 27 9.51 15.87 3.01
N ALA A 28 10.41 15.33 3.83
CA ALA A 28 10.78 13.91 3.78
C ALA A 28 9.60 13.00 4.13
N VAL A 29 8.80 13.32 5.17
CA VAL A 29 7.54 12.61 5.48
C VAL A 29 6.64 12.59 4.26
N LYS A 30 6.35 13.75 3.66
CA LYS A 30 5.46 13.84 2.48
C LYS A 30 5.98 13.03 1.30
N ALA A 31 7.28 13.06 1.05
CA ALA A 31 7.89 12.30 -0.03
C ALA A 31 7.84 10.78 0.23
N LEU A 32 8.00 10.35 1.49
CA LEU A 32 7.88 8.96 1.90
C LEU A 32 6.44 8.46 1.75
N GLU A 33 5.45 9.23 2.22
CA GLU A 33 4.02 8.92 2.07
C GLU A 33 3.65 8.67 0.61
N VAL A 34 4.08 9.55 -0.31
CA VAL A 34 3.79 9.42 -1.74
C VAL A 34 4.42 8.15 -2.32
N ARG A 35 5.66 7.84 -1.96
CA ARG A 35 6.35 6.63 -2.44
C ARG A 35 5.69 5.37 -1.90
N LEU A 36 5.41 5.31 -0.61
CA LEU A 36 4.75 4.16 0.03
C LEU A 36 3.34 3.95 -0.53
N ASP A 37 2.53 5.00 -0.67
CA ASP A 37 1.19 4.89 -1.25
C ASP A 37 1.23 4.31 -2.67
N ARG A 38 2.19 4.75 -3.50
CA ARG A 38 2.40 4.19 -4.84
C ARG A 38 2.77 2.70 -4.77
N SER A 39 3.79 2.32 -4.01
CA SER A 39 4.24 0.92 -3.91
C SER A 39 3.16 0.01 -3.34
N LEU A 40 2.42 0.46 -2.33
CA LEU A 40 1.32 -0.31 -1.75
C LEU A 40 0.17 -0.49 -2.74
N ARG A 41 -0.10 0.47 -3.63
CA ARG A 41 -1.07 0.29 -4.72
C ARG A 41 -0.64 -0.76 -5.72
N GLU A 42 0.64 -0.79 -6.09
CA GLU A 42 1.20 -1.78 -7.01
C GLU A 42 1.05 -3.20 -6.43
N VAL A 43 1.39 -3.39 -5.14
CA VAL A 43 1.19 -4.66 -4.42
C VAL A 43 -0.29 -5.03 -4.32
N LYS A 44 -1.19 -4.09 -3.99
CA LYS A 44 -2.64 -4.36 -3.95
C LYS A 44 -3.17 -4.78 -5.32
N ALA A 45 -2.72 -4.13 -6.38
CA ALA A 45 -3.13 -4.46 -7.74
C ALA A 45 -2.66 -5.85 -8.15
N GLU A 46 -1.42 -6.22 -7.80
CA GLU A 46 -0.88 -7.56 -7.99
C GLU A 46 -1.70 -8.61 -7.23
N VAL A 47 -1.95 -8.41 -5.93
CA VAL A 47 -2.77 -9.31 -5.12
C VAL A 47 -4.16 -9.49 -5.72
N ALA A 48 -4.81 -8.41 -6.16
CA ALA A 48 -6.13 -8.49 -6.78
C ALA A 48 -6.12 -9.28 -8.11
N ARG A 49 -5.07 -9.14 -8.92
CA ARG A 49 -4.88 -9.92 -10.15
C ARG A 49 -4.65 -11.41 -9.85
N ASN A 50 -3.75 -11.72 -8.92
CA ASN A 50 -3.46 -13.10 -8.52
C ASN A 50 -4.71 -13.81 -7.96
N LEU A 51 -5.55 -13.08 -7.21
CA LEU A 51 -6.81 -13.64 -6.70
C LEU A 51 -7.84 -13.90 -7.82
N HIS A 52 -7.84 -13.07 -8.86
CA HIS A 52 -8.73 -13.19 -10.02
C HIS A 52 -8.41 -14.40 -10.90
N GLU A 53 -7.18 -14.94 -10.84
CA GLU A 53 -6.83 -16.19 -11.49
C GLU A 53 -7.64 -17.36 -10.90
N GLY A 54 -8.78 -17.66 -11.55
CA GLY A 54 -9.73 -18.68 -11.11
C GLY A 54 -10.90 -18.17 -10.27
N ARG A 55 -11.10 -16.85 -10.14
CA ARG A 55 -12.25 -16.26 -9.41
C ARG A 55 -12.85 -15.08 -10.16
N SER A 56 -14.16 -14.90 -10.06
CA SER A 56 -14.83 -13.67 -10.53
C SER A 56 -14.47 -12.46 -9.65
N TRP A 57 -14.57 -11.25 -10.20
CA TRP A 57 -14.35 -10.03 -9.42
C TRP A 57 -15.26 -9.91 -8.19
N ASN A 58 -16.49 -10.43 -8.25
CA ASN A 58 -17.38 -10.46 -7.09
C ASN A 58 -16.83 -11.31 -5.95
N GLN A 59 -16.27 -12.48 -6.26
CA GLN A 59 -15.62 -13.34 -5.26
C GLN A 59 -14.37 -12.68 -4.69
N VAL A 60 -13.53 -12.08 -5.56
CA VAL A 60 -12.35 -11.33 -5.11
C VAL A 60 -12.75 -10.15 -4.20
N GLY A 61 -13.78 -9.40 -4.57
CA GLY A 61 -14.32 -8.31 -3.76
C GLY A 61 -14.76 -8.79 -2.37
N GLN A 62 -15.54 -9.87 -2.30
CA GLN A 62 -15.94 -10.46 -1.01
C GLN A 62 -14.73 -10.86 -0.16
N MET A 63 -13.70 -11.47 -0.75
CA MET A 63 -12.48 -11.85 -0.04
C MET A 63 -11.68 -10.64 0.48
N LEU A 64 -11.67 -9.54 -0.28
CA LEU A 64 -10.96 -8.30 0.06
C LEU A 64 -11.80 -7.33 0.91
N GLY A 65 -13.06 -7.65 1.21
CA GLY A 65 -13.98 -6.76 1.94
C GLY A 65 -14.43 -5.53 1.15
N VAL A 66 -14.46 -5.61 -0.18
CA VAL A 66 -14.90 -4.53 -1.08
C VAL A 66 -15.90 -5.04 -2.12
N THR A 67 -16.51 -4.16 -2.91
CA THR A 67 -17.36 -4.61 -4.03
C THR A 67 -16.52 -5.24 -5.14
N GLY A 68 -17.12 -6.08 -5.99
CA GLY A 68 -16.42 -6.66 -7.14
C GLY A 68 -15.88 -5.60 -8.10
N SER A 69 -16.66 -4.56 -8.38
CA SER A 69 -16.20 -3.41 -9.17
C SER A 69 -15.01 -2.70 -8.52
N ARG A 70 -14.99 -2.58 -7.18
CA ARG A 70 -13.84 -2.01 -6.48
C ARG A 70 -12.59 -2.89 -6.57
N ALA A 71 -12.75 -4.22 -6.48
CA ALA A 71 -11.63 -5.15 -6.67
C ALA A 71 -11.04 -5.05 -8.10
N GLU A 72 -11.89 -4.89 -9.11
CA GLU A 72 -11.44 -4.65 -10.48
C GLU A 72 -10.68 -3.32 -10.63
N GLN A 73 -11.16 -2.23 -10.02
CA GLN A 73 -10.44 -0.96 -10.03
C GLN A 73 -9.07 -1.06 -9.37
N VAL A 74 -8.99 -1.77 -8.24
CA VAL A 74 -7.73 -2.03 -7.52
C VAL A 74 -6.76 -2.80 -8.41
N SER A 75 -7.22 -3.82 -9.14
CA SER A 75 -6.36 -4.64 -10.02
C SER A 75 -5.73 -3.83 -11.17
N ARG A 76 -6.38 -2.74 -11.58
CA ARG A 76 -5.89 -1.79 -12.59
C ARG A 76 -4.93 -0.73 -12.02
N GLY A 77 -4.74 -0.69 -10.70
CA GLY A 77 -3.96 0.37 -10.04
C GLY A 77 -4.62 1.75 -10.09
N SER A 78 -5.87 1.84 -10.55
CA SER A 78 -6.66 3.07 -10.63
C SER A 78 -7.44 3.28 -9.34
N ARG A 79 -7.45 4.53 -8.85
CA ARG A 79 -8.10 4.89 -7.60
C ARG A 79 -9.62 4.89 -7.71
#